data_AF-A0A1U8MRG0-F1
#
_entry.id   AF-A0A1U8MRG0-F1
#
_cell.length_a   1.000
_cell.length_b   1.000
_cell.length_c   1.000
_cell.angle_alpha   90.00
_cell.angle_beta   90.00
_cell.angle_gamma   90.00
#
_symmetry.space_group_name_H-M   'P 1'
#
loop_
_entity.id
_entity.type
_entity.pdbx_description
1 polymer ?
#
loop_
_entity_poly.entity_id
_entity_poly.type
_entity_poly.pdbx_seq_one_letter_code
_entity_poly.pdbx_strand_id
1 'polypeptide(L)'
;MIRTFDLKYDLISVLVERWYPETHIFHLSYGDCTITLEHVALQLRLPIDNSAVTGVNTVSELATLCYDLLGHSPGDGGDKFMSLRYSWLKENFEYLPSTTIEQEMLCTTRAYIMYMIEGVVMPNANNNKVQLMYLPLLSDFYATHLYSWGSIVLATLYRVLFQITKRRAVNIGGCLVLLQSWALYQMPFLELVTHQTYVFPLVNI
;
A
#
# COMPACT_ATOMS: atom_id res chain seq x y z
N MET A 1 -5.35 8.78 -14.69
CA MET A 1 -4.60 7.89 -15.61
C MET A 1 -3.52 7.20 -14.79
N ILE A 2 -3.82 6.03 -14.24
CA ILE A 2 -2.86 5.25 -13.46
C ILE A 2 -1.96 4.57 -14.48
N ARG A 3 -0.70 5.01 -14.61
CA ARG A 3 0.31 4.20 -15.29
C ARG A 3 0.37 2.88 -14.53
N THR A 4 0.16 1.76 -15.21
CA THR A 4 0.60 0.47 -14.70
C THR A 4 2.12 0.56 -14.56
N PHE A 5 2.59 0.91 -13.37
CA PHE A 5 4.00 0.93 -13.05
C PHE A 5 4.42 -0.52 -12.86
N ASP A 6 4.90 -1.14 -13.94
CA ASP A 6 5.60 -2.40 -13.83
C ASP A 6 6.76 -2.20 -12.83
N LEU A 7 6.75 -3.01 -11.76
CA LEU A 7 7.78 -2.95 -10.74
C LEU A 7 9.08 -3.54 -11.31
N LYS A 8 10.13 -2.73 -11.32
CA LYS A 8 11.49 -3.14 -11.68
C LYS A 8 12.14 -3.79 -10.47
N TYR A 9 11.95 -5.10 -10.32
CA TYR A 9 12.46 -5.85 -9.16
C TYR A 9 13.97 -5.75 -8.99
N ASP A 10 14.74 -5.65 -10.07
CA ASP A 10 16.20 -5.45 -10.01
C ASP A 10 16.56 -4.13 -9.31
N LEU A 11 15.85 -3.04 -9.67
CA LEU A 11 16.03 -1.73 -9.03
C LEU A 11 15.66 -1.79 -7.54
N ILE A 12 14.52 -2.41 -7.23
CA ILE A 12 14.06 -2.56 -5.84
C ILE A 12 15.07 -3.37 -5.02
N SER A 13 15.61 -4.47 -5.57
CA SER A 13 16.60 -5.30 -4.90
C SER A 13 17.87 -4.50 -4.58
N VAL A 14 18.39 -3.74 -5.54
CA VAL A 14 19.57 -2.88 -5.33
C VAL A 14 19.30 -1.85 -4.24
N LEU A 15 18.13 -1.21 -4.22
CA LEU A 15 17.77 -0.25 -3.17
C LEU A 15 17.70 -0.90 -1.79
N VAL A 16 17.14 -2.11 -1.70
CA VAL A 16 17.07 -2.87 -0.44
C VAL A 16 18.47 -3.21 0.07
N GLU A 17 19.40 -3.59 -0.80
CA GLU A 17 20.81 -3.85 -0.41
C GLU A 17 21.53 -2.59 0.09
N ARG A 18 21.12 -1.41 -0.39
CA ARG A 18 21.69 -0.12 0.00
C ARG A 18 20.97 0.53 1.19
N TRP A 19 19.92 -0.08 1.71
CA TRP A 19 19.20 0.42 2.88
C TRP A 19 19.98 0.16 4.17
N TYR A 20 20.22 1.21 4.94
CA TYR A 20 20.86 1.15 6.25
C TYR A 20 19.82 1.29 7.38
N PRO A 21 19.48 0.19 8.07
CA PRO A 21 18.35 0.15 9.00
C PRO A 21 18.52 1.02 10.24
N GLU A 22 19.75 1.29 10.68
CA GLU A 22 20.05 2.06 11.90
C GLU A 22 19.75 3.56 11.75
N THR A 23 19.96 4.10 10.56
CA THR A 23 19.77 5.54 10.27
C THR A 23 18.55 5.82 9.39
N HIS A 24 17.92 4.78 8.84
CA HIS A 24 16.81 4.89 7.89
C HIS A 24 17.20 5.65 6.61
N ILE A 25 18.39 5.37 6.09
CA ILE A 25 19.01 6.06 4.95
C ILE A 25 19.46 5.02 3.91
N PHE A 26 19.44 5.41 2.64
CA PHE A 26 20.07 4.67 1.54
C PHE A 26 21.48 5.19 1.28
N HIS A 27 22.45 4.28 1.28
CA HIS A 27 23.84 4.59 0.90
C HIS A 27 24.02 4.50 -0.61
N LEU A 28 23.90 5.62 -1.31
CA LEU A 28 24.04 5.70 -2.76
C LEU A 28 25.42 6.25 -3.14
N SER A 29 25.84 6.01 -4.39
CA SER A 29 27.17 6.41 -4.87
C SER A 29 27.41 7.92 -4.89
N TYR A 30 26.35 8.73 -4.90
CA TYR A 30 26.40 10.19 -4.92
C TYR A 30 25.98 10.84 -3.59
N GLY A 31 25.75 10.03 -2.55
CA GLY A 31 25.42 10.52 -1.21
C GLY A 31 24.34 9.71 -0.51
N ASP A 32 24.18 10.02 0.77
CA ASP A 32 23.19 9.44 1.66
C ASP A 32 21.86 10.17 1.53
N CYS A 33 20.78 9.45 1.25
CA CYS A 33 19.45 10.04 1.11
C CYS A 33 18.33 9.11 1.62
N THR A 34 17.15 9.65 1.83
CA THR A 34 15.99 8.86 2.26
C THR A 34 14.68 9.37 1.67
N ILE A 35 13.65 8.52 1.73
CA ILE A 35 12.28 8.88 1.36
C ILE A 35 11.68 9.68 2.50
N THR A 36 11.10 10.84 2.23
CA THR A 36 10.49 11.71 3.25
C THR A 36 8.97 11.78 3.06
N LEU A 37 8.25 12.39 4.03
CA LEU A 37 6.82 12.64 3.90
C LEU A 37 6.48 13.52 2.68
N GLU A 38 7.34 14.47 2.33
CA GLU A 38 7.17 15.29 1.13
C GLU A 38 7.13 14.45 -0.15
N HIS A 39 7.99 13.43 -0.25
CA HIS A 39 7.96 12.50 -1.37
C HIS A 39 6.66 11.69 -1.41
N VAL A 40 6.15 11.28 -0.25
CA VAL A 40 4.87 10.57 -0.14
C VAL A 40 3.72 11.45 -0.61
N ALA A 41 3.67 12.71 -0.15
CA ALA A 41 2.66 13.67 -0.59
C ALA A 41 2.77 13.97 -2.09
N LEU A 42 3.99 14.15 -2.61
CA LEU A 42 4.22 14.44 -4.03
C LEU A 42 3.83 13.28 -4.95
N GLN A 43 4.21 12.05 -4.58
CA GLN A 43 4.09 10.88 -5.47
C GLN A 43 2.77 10.13 -5.32
N LEU A 44 2.27 9.98 -4.09
CA LEU A 44 1.04 9.24 -3.81
C LEU A 44 -0.17 10.16 -3.58
N ARG A 45 0.04 11.47 -3.39
CA ARG A 45 -1.01 12.45 -3.07
C ARG A 45 -1.79 12.07 -1.81
N LEU A 46 -1.10 11.46 -0.84
CA LEU A 46 -1.67 11.10 0.45
C LEU A 46 -1.44 12.23 1.47
N PRO A 47 -2.39 12.47 2.39
CA PRO A 47 -2.24 13.44 3.47
C PRO A 47 -1.10 13.08 4.43
N ILE A 48 -0.29 14.06 4.83
CA ILE A 48 0.89 13.87 5.70
C ILE A 48 0.83 14.62 7.03
N ASP A 49 0.16 15.78 7.11
CA ASP A 49 0.17 16.66 8.31
C ASP A 49 -1.01 16.45 9.27
N ASN A 50 -1.68 15.31 9.13
CA ASN A 50 -2.96 14.99 9.73
C ASN A 50 -2.83 14.07 10.96
N SER A 51 -3.96 13.68 11.56
CA SER A 51 -3.96 12.80 12.75
C SER A 51 -3.28 11.46 12.46
N ALA A 52 -2.49 10.94 13.38
CA ALA A 52 -1.81 9.67 13.20
C ALA A 52 -2.83 8.52 13.03
N VAL A 53 -2.55 7.62 12.08
CA VAL A 53 -3.33 6.39 11.89
C VAL A 53 -2.95 5.41 12.99
N THR A 54 -3.67 5.45 14.11
CA THR A 54 -3.50 4.49 15.21
C THR A 54 -4.47 3.33 15.03
N GLY A 55 -3.96 2.09 15.06
CA GLY A 55 -4.82 0.91 15.00
C GLY A 55 -5.73 0.81 16.21
N VAL A 56 -7.03 0.65 15.98
CA VAL A 56 -7.99 0.39 17.06
C VAL A 56 -7.87 -1.08 17.47
N ASN A 57 -7.01 -1.35 18.46
CA ASN A 57 -6.72 -2.71 18.93
C ASN A 57 -7.76 -3.27 19.91
N THR A 58 -8.77 -2.49 20.29
CA THR A 58 -9.67 -2.78 21.42
C THR A 58 -11.15 -2.83 21.05
N VAL A 59 -11.51 -3.00 19.77
CA VAL A 59 -12.92 -3.24 19.44
C VAL A 59 -13.25 -4.66 19.87
N SER A 60 -13.82 -4.81 21.07
CA SER A 60 -14.36 -6.07 21.61
C SER A 60 -15.44 -6.70 20.69
N GLU A 61 -15.80 -6.02 19.61
CA GLU A 61 -16.93 -6.28 18.73
C GLU A 61 -16.55 -6.08 17.24
N LEU A 62 -15.38 -6.55 16.80
CA LEU A 62 -14.99 -6.42 15.39
C LEU A 62 -15.96 -7.08 14.40
N ALA A 63 -16.65 -8.14 14.82
CA ALA A 63 -17.72 -8.76 14.04
C ALA A 63 -18.90 -7.79 13.83
N THR A 64 -19.34 -7.12 14.90
CA THR A 64 -20.39 -6.08 14.84
C THR A 64 -19.94 -4.92 13.95
N LEU A 65 -18.71 -4.44 14.13
CA LEU A 65 -18.18 -3.36 13.30
C LEU A 65 -18.12 -3.73 11.81
N CYS A 66 -17.72 -4.97 11.49
CA CYS A 66 -17.79 -5.49 10.12
C CYS A 66 -19.22 -5.49 9.59
N TYR A 67 -20.17 -5.95 10.38
CA TYR A 67 -21.57 -5.92 9.99
C TYR A 67 -22.09 -4.50 9.76
N ASP A 68 -21.80 -3.56 10.66
CA ASP A 68 -22.28 -2.19 10.60
C ASP A 68 -21.69 -1.42 9.41
N LEU A 69 -20.40 -1.61 9.14
CA LEU A 69 -19.68 -0.81 8.14
C LEU A 69 -19.57 -1.49 6.77
N LEU A 70 -19.61 -2.82 6.71
CA LEU A 70 -19.50 -3.61 5.49
C LEU A 70 -20.80 -4.35 5.13
N GLY A 71 -21.81 -4.38 6.01
CA GLY A 71 -23.06 -5.13 5.80
C GLY A 71 -22.93 -6.65 5.98
N HIS A 72 -21.71 -7.14 6.19
CA HIS A 72 -21.40 -8.56 6.32
C HIS A 72 -20.39 -8.76 7.45
N SER A 73 -20.61 -9.79 8.27
CA SER A 73 -19.60 -10.29 9.19
C SER A 73 -19.04 -11.60 8.66
N PRO A 74 -17.72 -11.78 8.57
CA PRO A 74 -17.19 -13.13 8.45
C PRO A 74 -17.56 -13.91 9.71
N GLY A 75 -17.87 -15.20 9.54
CA GLY A 75 -18.34 -16.04 10.64
C GLY A 75 -17.39 -16.09 11.84
N ASP A 76 -17.91 -16.59 12.96
CA ASP A 76 -17.27 -16.64 14.29
C ASP A 76 -16.05 -17.59 14.30
N GLY A 77 -14.96 -17.15 13.69
CA GLY A 77 -13.66 -17.79 13.76
C GLY A 77 -12.98 -17.37 15.05
N GLY A 78 -13.13 -18.20 16.09
CA GLY A 78 -12.59 -17.95 17.43
C GLY A 78 -11.16 -17.41 17.48
N ASP A 79 -10.93 -16.59 18.50
CA ASP A 79 -9.72 -15.89 18.93
C ASP A 79 -8.92 -15.11 17.87
N LYS A 80 -8.98 -13.77 18.01
CA LYS A 80 -8.23 -12.72 17.30
C LYS A 80 -8.59 -12.56 15.83
N PHE A 81 -9.86 -12.26 15.60
CA PHE A 81 -10.37 -11.73 14.34
C PHE A 81 -9.84 -10.30 14.07
N MET A 82 -8.53 -10.15 13.75
CA MET A 82 -7.89 -8.84 13.48
C MET A 82 -7.72 -8.53 11.99
N SER A 83 -8.08 -9.48 11.12
CA SER A 83 -7.87 -9.37 9.67
C SER A 83 -8.90 -10.17 8.87
N LEU A 84 -9.28 -9.65 7.70
CA LEU A 84 -10.13 -10.30 6.70
C LEU A 84 -9.29 -10.96 5.60
N ARG A 85 -9.76 -12.07 5.03
CA ARG A 85 -9.14 -12.65 3.82
C ARG A 85 -9.58 -11.87 2.58
N TYR A 86 -8.68 -11.74 1.60
CA TYR A 86 -9.07 -11.15 0.31
C TYR A 86 -10.15 -11.95 -0.41
N SER A 87 -10.13 -13.27 -0.31
CA SER A 87 -11.18 -14.12 -0.89
C SER A 87 -12.56 -13.73 -0.35
N TRP A 88 -12.66 -13.44 0.96
CA TRP A 88 -13.91 -13.01 1.57
C TRP A 88 -14.36 -11.64 1.06
N LEU A 89 -13.45 -10.65 0.97
CA LEU A 89 -13.79 -9.34 0.39
C LEU A 89 -14.23 -9.48 -1.07
N LYS A 90 -13.55 -10.32 -1.85
CA LYS A 90 -13.90 -10.58 -3.24
C LYS A 90 -15.29 -11.22 -3.36
N GLU A 91 -15.55 -12.29 -2.62
CA GLU A 91 -16.84 -12.98 -2.63
C GLU A 91 -18.03 -12.07 -2.28
N ASN A 92 -17.84 -11.10 -1.39
CA ASN A 92 -18.91 -10.20 -0.94
C ASN A 92 -19.03 -8.90 -1.75
N PHE A 93 -17.96 -8.44 -2.41
CA PHE A 93 -17.91 -7.10 -3.05
C PHE A 93 -17.40 -7.10 -4.51
N GLU A 94 -17.17 -8.26 -5.14
CA GLU A 94 -16.72 -8.32 -6.55
C GLU A 94 -17.76 -7.79 -7.53
N TYR A 95 -19.05 -7.93 -7.22
CA TYR A 95 -20.15 -7.51 -8.09
C TYR A 95 -21.04 -6.50 -7.39
N LEU A 96 -21.13 -5.29 -7.96
CA LEU A 96 -22.09 -4.27 -7.54
C LEU A 96 -23.20 -4.14 -8.60
N PRO A 97 -24.46 -4.49 -8.29
CA PRO A 97 -25.57 -4.25 -9.21
C PRO A 97 -25.75 -2.75 -9.49
N SER A 98 -26.24 -2.39 -10.67
CA SER A 98 -26.48 -0.98 -11.03
C SER A 98 -27.65 -0.33 -10.27
N THR A 99 -28.42 -1.12 -9.51
CA THR A 99 -29.60 -0.70 -8.74
C THR A 99 -29.34 -0.61 -7.23
N THR A 100 -28.08 -0.54 -6.83
CA THR A 100 -27.62 -0.62 -5.44
C THR A 100 -28.05 0.61 -4.62
N ILE A 101 -28.47 0.40 -3.37
CA ILE A 101 -28.87 1.48 -2.44
C ILE A 101 -27.62 2.16 -1.87
N GLU A 102 -27.71 3.44 -1.48
CA GLU A 102 -26.60 4.24 -0.94
C GLU A 102 -25.78 3.50 0.14
N GLN A 103 -26.45 2.81 1.07
CA GLN A 103 -25.78 2.05 2.13
C GLN A 103 -24.85 0.96 1.58
N GLU A 104 -25.29 0.19 0.59
CA GLU A 104 -24.50 -0.87 -0.04
C GLU A 104 -23.32 -0.28 -0.85
N MET A 105 -23.52 0.89 -1.47
CA MET A 105 -22.43 1.64 -2.11
C MET A 105 -21.37 2.05 -1.10
N LEU A 106 -21.77 2.53 0.08
CA LEU A 106 -20.83 2.90 1.16
C LEU A 106 -20.06 1.67 1.66
N CYS A 107 -20.74 0.55 1.92
CA CYS A 107 -20.09 -0.71 2.32
C CYS A 107 -19.05 -1.16 1.28
N THR A 108 -19.43 -1.16 0.01
CA THR A 108 -18.54 -1.53 -1.10
C THR A 108 -17.35 -0.57 -1.22
N THR A 109 -17.58 0.73 -1.05
CA THR A 109 -16.52 1.74 -1.07
C THR A 109 -15.52 1.51 0.06
N ARG A 110 -15.98 1.20 1.29
CA ARG A 110 -15.10 0.86 2.41
C ARG A 110 -14.28 -0.40 2.12
N ALA A 111 -14.91 -1.46 1.61
CA ALA A 111 -14.24 -2.69 1.21
C ALA A 111 -13.16 -2.44 0.13
N TYR A 112 -13.44 -1.59 -0.84
CA TYR A 112 -12.49 -1.23 -1.89
C TYR A 112 -11.32 -0.40 -1.35
N ILE A 113 -11.57 0.59 -0.49
CA ILE A 113 -10.51 1.38 0.15
C ILE A 113 -9.62 0.47 1.01
N MET A 114 -10.22 -0.44 1.77
CA MET A 114 -9.51 -1.45 2.55
C MET A 114 -8.59 -2.32 1.67
N TYR A 115 -9.11 -2.77 0.52
CA TYR A 115 -8.32 -3.50 -0.48
C TYR A 115 -7.18 -2.65 -1.03
N MET A 116 -7.40 -1.38 -1.33
CA MET A 116 -6.36 -0.47 -1.83
C MET A 116 -5.26 -0.26 -0.78
N ILE A 117 -5.62 -0.06 0.48
CA ILE A 117 -4.68 0.16 1.59
C ILE A 117 -3.73 -1.03 1.74
N GLU A 118 -4.23 -2.25 1.91
CA GLU A 118 -3.38 -3.43 2.21
C GLU A 118 -3.03 -4.27 0.98
N GLY A 119 -3.58 -3.98 -0.20
CA GLY A 119 -3.33 -4.74 -1.43
C GLY A 119 -2.44 -3.99 -2.44
N VAL A 120 -2.45 -2.66 -2.39
CA VAL A 120 -1.71 -1.81 -3.34
C VAL A 120 -0.73 -0.90 -2.61
N VAL A 121 -1.19 -0.16 -1.60
CA VAL A 121 -0.39 0.88 -0.97
C VAL A 121 0.57 0.29 0.07
N MET A 122 0.10 -0.66 0.88
CA MET A 122 0.85 -1.30 1.96
C MET A 122 0.69 -2.82 1.95
N PRO A 123 1.04 -3.51 0.85
CA PRO A 123 0.95 -4.96 0.76
C PRO A 123 1.77 -5.66 1.84
N ASN A 124 1.13 -6.59 2.57
CA ASN A 124 1.86 -7.50 3.44
C ASN A 124 2.53 -8.62 2.61
N ALA A 125 3.55 -9.27 3.18
CA ALA A 125 4.37 -10.26 2.47
C ALA A 125 3.59 -11.48 1.93
N ASN A 126 2.42 -11.78 2.50
CA ASN A 126 1.56 -12.89 2.08
C ASN A 126 0.44 -12.46 1.14
N ASN A 127 0.23 -11.15 0.97
CA ASN A 127 -0.83 -10.46 0.25
C ASN A 127 -2.17 -11.21 0.20
N ASN A 128 -2.60 -11.80 1.32
CA ASN A 128 -3.82 -12.63 1.38
C ASN A 128 -4.88 -12.12 2.36
N LYS A 129 -4.54 -11.09 3.15
CA LYS A 129 -5.37 -10.55 4.21
C LYS A 129 -5.30 -9.03 4.30
N VAL A 130 -6.39 -8.42 4.74
CA VAL A 130 -6.53 -6.99 5.06
C VAL A 130 -6.72 -6.83 6.56
N GLN A 131 -6.02 -5.89 7.19
CA GLN A 131 -6.15 -5.64 8.61
C GLN A 131 -7.43 -4.82 8.91
N LEU A 132 -8.16 -5.23 9.95
CA LEU A 132 -9.41 -4.57 10.35
C LEU A 132 -9.20 -3.27 11.11
N MET A 133 -7.98 -2.99 11.56
CA MET A 133 -7.65 -1.78 12.31
C MET A 133 -7.96 -0.48 11.55
N TYR A 134 -8.06 -0.53 10.22
CA TYR A 134 -8.42 0.62 9.39
C TYR A 134 -9.93 0.79 9.21
N LEU A 135 -10.72 -0.27 9.39
CA LEU A 135 -12.16 -0.22 9.16
C LEU A 135 -12.86 0.85 10.01
N PRO A 136 -12.56 1.03 11.33
CA PRO A 136 -13.13 2.13 12.10
C PRO A 136 -12.82 3.53 11.54
N LEU A 137 -11.64 3.69 10.93
CA LEU A 137 -11.20 4.96 10.35
C LEU A 137 -11.96 5.32 9.07
N LEU A 138 -12.60 4.32 8.45
CA LEU A 138 -13.43 4.44 7.25
C LEU A 138 -14.92 4.54 7.58
N SER A 139 -15.29 4.62 8.86
CA SER A 139 -16.69 4.79 9.28
C SER A 139 -17.31 6.04 8.65
N ASP A 140 -16.60 7.16 8.74
CA ASP A 140 -16.91 8.44 8.13
C ASP A 140 -15.81 8.85 7.13
N PHE A 141 -16.18 9.00 5.85
CA PHE A 141 -15.27 9.43 4.80
C PHE A 141 -14.84 10.90 4.96
N TYR A 142 -15.64 11.75 5.60
CA TYR A 142 -15.23 13.10 5.97
C TYR A 142 -14.16 13.07 7.06
N ALA A 143 -14.23 12.18 8.04
CA ALA A 143 -13.13 12.00 8.98
C ALA A 143 -11.90 11.31 8.33
N THR A 144 -12.12 10.42 7.36
CA THR A 144 -11.07 9.59 6.75
C THR A 144 -9.92 10.41 6.16
N HIS A 145 -10.21 11.54 5.50
CA HIS A 145 -9.16 12.37 4.88
C HIS A 145 -8.34 13.18 5.89
N LEU A 146 -8.80 13.28 7.15
CA LEU A 146 -8.12 13.97 8.26
C LEU A 146 -7.10 13.09 8.98
N TYR A 147 -6.82 11.89 8.47
CA TYR A 147 -5.72 11.04 8.94
C TYR A 147 -4.49 11.14 8.05
N SER A 148 -3.32 10.99 8.63
CA SER A 148 -2.02 11.01 7.95
C SER A 148 -1.72 9.65 7.31
N TRP A 149 -2.48 9.33 6.26
CA TRP A 149 -2.27 8.11 5.47
C TRP A 149 -0.87 8.06 4.85
N GLY A 150 -0.27 9.19 4.51
CA GLY A 150 1.10 9.23 4.01
C GLY A 150 2.12 8.78 5.06
N SER A 151 1.94 9.15 6.33
CA SER A 151 2.87 8.75 7.40
C SER A 151 2.85 7.26 7.66
N ILE A 152 1.68 6.62 7.67
CA ILE A 152 1.61 5.17 7.88
C ILE A 152 2.22 4.40 6.69
N VAL A 153 2.08 4.92 5.47
CA VAL A 153 2.70 4.33 4.28
C VAL A 153 4.23 4.38 4.38
N LEU A 154 4.79 5.54 4.75
CA LEU A 154 6.22 5.70 4.92
C LEU A 154 6.76 4.82 6.07
N ALA A 155 6.08 4.83 7.22
CA ALA A 155 6.45 4.01 8.36
C ALA A 155 6.39 2.51 8.03
N THR A 156 5.38 2.07 7.29
CA THR A 156 5.25 0.68 6.84
C THR A 156 6.36 0.30 5.88
N LEU A 157 6.71 1.18 4.93
CA LEU A 157 7.82 0.97 4.01
C LEU A 157 9.16 0.80 4.76
N TYR A 158 9.49 1.74 5.66
CA TYR A 158 10.70 1.65 6.48
C TYR A 158 10.74 0.38 7.33
N ARG A 159 9.60 0.01 7.93
CA ARG A 159 9.50 -1.23 8.72
C ARG A 159 9.79 -2.46 7.87
N VAL A 160 9.27 -2.51 6.65
CA VAL A 160 9.51 -3.64 5.73
C VAL A 160 10.98 -3.67 5.31
N LEU A 161 11.55 -2.54 4.91
CA LEU A 161 12.98 -2.45 4.54
C LEU A 161 13.89 -2.92 5.70
N PHE A 162 13.59 -2.48 6.92
CA PHE A 162 14.28 -2.91 8.13
C PHE A 162 14.15 -4.43 8.40
N GLN A 163 12.97 -5.01 8.18
CA GLN A 163 12.75 -6.43 8.38
C GLN A 163 13.51 -7.28 7.36
N ILE A 164 13.56 -6.84 6.11
CA ILE A 164 14.23 -7.58 5.03
C ILE A 164 15.74 -7.60 5.26
N THR A 165 16.35 -6.46 5.61
CA THR A 165 17.80 -6.39 5.87
C THR A 165 18.23 -7.26 7.04
N LYS A 166 17.38 -7.40 8.08
CA LYS A 166 17.69 -8.26 9.25
C LYS A 166 17.41 -9.74 9.03
N ARG A 167 16.34 -10.09 8.31
CA ARG A 167 15.81 -11.47 8.28
C ARG A 167 16.02 -12.21 6.96
N ARG A 168 16.60 -11.56 5.92
CA ARG A 168 16.69 -12.10 4.55
C ARG A 168 15.34 -12.67 4.08
N ALA A 169 14.25 -11.92 4.31
CA ALA A 169 12.92 -12.35 3.93
C ALA A 169 12.79 -12.45 2.41
N VAL A 170 12.08 -13.48 1.92
CA VAL A 170 11.95 -13.80 0.48
C VAL A 170 10.96 -12.86 -0.24
N ASN A 171 9.98 -12.30 0.46
CA ASN A 171 8.97 -11.42 -0.11
C ASN A 171 9.08 -9.99 0.43
N ILE A 172 9.11 -9.02 -0.49
CA ILE A 172 9.16 -7.60 -0.19
C ILE A 172 7.72 -7.06 -0.17
N GLY A 173 7.22 -6.70 1.01
CA GLY A 173 5.96 -5.97 1.16
C GLY A 173 6.16 -4.44 1.13
N GLY A 174 5.13 -3.69 1.52
CA GLY A 174 5.17 -2.23 1.61
C GLY A 174 5.02 -1.52 0.27
N CYS A 175 5.10 -0.19 0.28
CA CYS A 175 4.80 0.63 -0.90
C CYS A 175 5.95 0.63 -1.92
N LEU A 176 6.08 -0.43 -2.71
CA LEU A 176 7.15 -0.56 -3.71
C LEU A 176 7.03 0.46 -4.85
N VAL A 177 5.82 0.90 -5.14
CA VAL A 177 5.57 1.99 -6.10
C VAL A 177 6.21 3.29 -5.60
N LEU A 178 6.10 3.61 -4.30
CA LEU A 178 6.77 4.76 -3.70
C LEU A 178 8.30 4.61 -3.76
N LEU A 179 8.83 3.44 -3.39
CA LEU A 179 10.27 3.18 -3.42
C LEU A 179 10.86 3.35 -4.83
N GLN A 180 10.21 2.75 -5.83
CA GLN A 180 10.62 2.88 -7.24
C GLN A 180 10.46 4.32 -7.74
N SER A 181 9.30 4.95 -7.52
CA SER A 181 9.05 6.31 -8.00
C SER A 181 10.01 7.32 -7.37
N TRP A 182 10.35 7.15 -6.08
CA TRP A 182 11.37 7.95 -5.41
C TRP A 182 12.74 7.74 -6.04
N ALA A 183 13.14 6.49 -6.28
CA ALA A 183 14.43 6.21 -6.90
C ALA A 183 14.56 6.82 -8.30
N LEU A 184 13.50 6.76 -9.11
CA LEU A 184 13.50 7.38 -10.44
C LEU A 184 13.49 8.91 -10.36
N TYR A 185 12.81 9.49 -9.37
CA TYR A 185 12.83 10.94 -9.12
C TYR A 185 14.23 11.42 -8.67
N GLN A 186 14.88 10.69 -7.77
CA GLN A 186 16.22 11.02 -7.26
C GLN A 186 17.34 10.70 -8.26
N MET A 187 17.15 9.67 -9.09
CA MET A 187 18.10 9.19 -10.08
C MET A 187 17.46 9.10 -11.47
N PRO A 188 17.18 10.22 -12.14
CA PRO A 188 16.50 10.23 -13.44
C PRO A 188 17.26 9.43 -14.52
N PHE A 189 18.57 9.26 -14.37
CA PHE A 189 19.38 8.45 -15.29
C PHE A 189 18.99 6.96 -15.29
N LEU A 190 18.31 6.45 -14.25
CA LEU A 190 17.77 5.09 -14.22
C LEU A 190 16.52 4.91 -15.09
N GLU A 191 15.82 6.00 -15.45
CA GLU A 191 14.72 5.96 -16.42
C GLU A 191 15.22 5.71 -17.86
N LEU A 192 16.42 6.23 -18.19
CA LEU A 192 17.01 6.15 -19.53
C LEU A 192 17.49 4.74 -19.93
N VAL A 193 17.65 3.82 -18.97
CA VAL A 193 18.15 2.44 -19.24
C VAL A 193 17.07 1.53 -19.85
N THR A 194 15.79 1.97 -19.89
CA THR A 194 14.71 1.23 -20.56
C THR A 194 14.49 1.58 -22.03
N HIS A 195 15.36 2.37 -22.66
CA HIS A 195 15.38 2.43 -24.13
C HIS A 195 15.94 1.12 -24.69
N GLN A 196 15.07 0.12 -24.87
CA GLN A 196 15.24 -0.76 -26.02
C GLN A 196 15.47 0.15 -27.23
N THR A 197 16.64 0.02 -27.86
CA THR A 197 16.89 0.59 -29.17
C THR A 197 15.74 0.20 -30.07
N TYR A 198 14.98 1.18 -30.52
CA TYR A 198 14.00 1.01 -31.60
C TYR A 198 14.77 0.49 -32.82
N VAL A 199 14.73 -0.83 -33.04
CA VAL A 199 15.08 -1.41 -34.32
C VAL A 199 13.83 -1.27 -35.17
N PHE A 200 13.81 -0.26 -36.03
CA PHE A 200 12.84 -0.21 -37.12
C PHE A 200 13.14 -1.36 -38.07
N PRO A 201 12.25 -2.36 -38.24
CA PRO A 201 12.39 -3.26 -39.36
C PRO A 201 11.84 -2.54 -40.59
N LEU A 202 12.62 -2.57 -41.66
CA LEU A 202 12.28 -2.20 -43.04
C LEU A 202 12.55 -0.73 -43.43
N VAL A 203 13.83 -0.46 -43.72
CA VAL A 203 14.18 0.04 -45.06
C VAL A 203 15.23 -0.90 -45.61
N ASN A 204 14.79 -1.86 -46.42
CA ASN A 204 15.64 -2.46 -47.43
C ASN A 204 14.77 -2.84 -48.63
N ILE A 205 15.00 -2.07 -49.69
CA ILE A 205 14.61 -2.21 -51.11
C ILE A 205 13.18 -1.75 -51.44
#